data_AF-A0A962XGK7-F1
#
_entry.id   AF-A0A962XGK7-F1
#
_cell.length_a   1.000
_cell.length_b   1.000
_cell.length_c   1.000
_cell.angle_alpha   90.00
_cell.angle_beta   90.00
_cell.angle_gamma   90.00
#
_symmetry.space_group_name_H-M   'P 1'
#
loop_
_entity.id
_entity.type
_entity.pdbx_description
1 polymer ?
#
loop_
_entity_poly.entity_id
_entity_poly.type
_entity_poly.pdbx_seq_one_letter_code
_entity_poly.pdbx_strand_id
1 'polypeptide(L)'
;MNALIGGLAALLYLLAGGWLAWRLAHAGEGRSGTKGGALALGWSAALLHAMILSQTVFQPAGLNLGFFNALSFTGWLIGVLLLAAAMVRPVENLGILLLPFSAATLELGLLFPAERIVADSGQWPLELHILIAIFAYSLLTLAAVQATLLAVQERRLRQRQPGGFLRGIPPLT
;
A
#
# COMPACT_ATOMS: atom_id res chain seq x y z
N MET A 1 4.85 -0.21 -23.80
CA MET A 1 5.48 0.72 -22.85
C MET A 1 4.90 0.56 -21.44
N ASN A 2 3.57 0.63 -21.27
CA ASN A 2 2.92 0.57 -19.95
C ASN A 2 3.13 -0.75 -19.21
N ALA A 3 3.19 -1.89 -19.90
CA ALA A 3 3.49 -3.18 -19.27
C ALA A 3 4.90 -3.24 -18.66
N LEU A 4 5.91 -2.61 -19.29
CA LEU A 4 7.28 -2.57 -18.75
C LEU A 4 7.36 -1.64 -17.53
N ILE A 5 6.73 -0.47 -17.62
CA ILE A 5 6.65 0.48 -16.50
C ILE A 5 5.86 -0.15 -15.34
N GLY A 6 4.79 -0.88 -15.66
CA GLY A 6 3.93 -1.59 -14.71
C GLY A 6 4.68 -2.68 -13.97
N GLY A 7 5.33 -3.58 -14.72
CA GLY A 7 6.14 -4.64 -14.14
C GLY A 7 7.30 -4.09 -13.29
N LEU A 8 7.93 -2.98 -13.71
CA LEU A 8 8.94 -2.30 -12.90
C LEU A 8 8.36 -1.73 -11.60
N ALA A 9 7.21 -1.05 -11.68
CA ALA A 9 6.53 -0.51 -10.50
C ALA A 9 6.11 -1.62 -9.54
N ALA A 10 5.55 -2.73 -10.05
CA ALA A 10 5.18 -3.90 -9.27
C ALA A 10 6.41 -4.52 -8.59
N LEU A 11 7.51 -4.70 -9.33
CA LEU A 11 8.77 -5.19 -8.77
C LEU A 11 9.27 -4.28 -7.64
N LEU A 12 9.27 -2.96 -7.83
CA LEU A 12 9.69 -2.01 -6.82
C LEU A 12 8.79 -2.05 -5.57
N TYR A 13 7.47 -2.19 -5.73
CA TYR A 13 6.55 -2.38 -4.61
C TYR A 13 6.85 -3.65 -3.81
N LEU A 14 7.10 -4.77 -4.52
CA LEU A 14 7.44 -6.05 -3.91
C LEU A 14 8.80 -5.99 -3.20
N LEU A 15 9.81 -5.35 -3.80
CA LEU A 15 11.12 -5.15 -3.19
C LEU A 15 11.03 -4.26 -1.95
N ALA A 16 10.27 -3.17 -2.01
CA ALA A 16 10.04 -2.30 -0.87
C ALA A 16 9.35 -3.06 0.27
N GLY A 17 8.26 -3.79 -0.03
CA GLY A 17 7.54 -4.62 0.96
C GLY A 17 8.41 -5.73 1.56
N GLY A 18 9.15 -6.45 0.71
CA GLY A 18 10.07 -7.50 1.13
C GLY A 18 11.22 -6.98 1.99
N TRP A 19 11.78 -5.81 1.65
CA TRP A 19 12.83 -5.18 2.46
C TRP A 19 12.28 -4.71 3.82
N LEU A 20 11.08 -4.11 3.85
CA LEU A 20 10.43 -3.76 5.12
C LEU A 20 10.14 -4.99 5.98
N ALA A 21 9.69 -6.09 5.38
CA ALA A 21 9.48 -7.36 6.08
C ALA A 21 10.78 -7.94 6.63
N TRP A 22 11.84 -7.97 5.83
CA TRP A 22 13.16 -8.45 6.23
C TRP A 22 13.72 -7.62 7.39
N ARG A 23 13.61 -6.29 7.31
CA ARG A 23 14.03 -5.37 8.37
C ARG A 23 13.26 -5.61 9.67
N LEU A 24 11.95 -5.85 9.60
CA LEU A 24 11.14 -6.13 10.80
C LEU A 24 11.51 -7.48 11.43
N ALA A 25 11.77 -8.50 10.63
CA ALA A 25 12.18 -9.82 11.11
C ALA A 25 13.54 -9.78 11.83
N HIS A 26 14.48 -8.94 11.37
CA HIS A 26 15.83 -8.82 11.93
C HIS A 26 15.97 -7.64 12.91
N ALA A 27 14.88 -6.96 13.26
CA ALA A 27 14.89 -5.83 14.18
C ALA A 27 15.35 -6.21 15.59
N GLY A 28 15.17 -7.48 16.00
CA GLY A 28 15.63 -8.02 17.27
C GLY A 28 17.14 -8.31 17.35
N GLU A 29 17.85 -8.36 16.21
CA GLU A 29 19.26 -8.75 16.13
C GLU A 29 20.23 -7.55 16.12
N GLY A 30 19.75 -6.33 16.41
CA GLY A 30 20.57 -5.12 16.43
C GLY A 30 21.01 -4.61 15.05
N ARG A 31 20.60 -5.26 13.95
CA ARG A 31 20.94 -4.90 12.56
C ARG A 31 19.84 -4.07 11.87
N SER A 32 19.27 -3.07 12.55
CA SER A 32 18.28 -2.19 11.94
C SER A 32 18.93 -1.27 10.90
N GLY A 33 19.04 -1.74 9.66
CA GLY A 33 19.33 -0.89 8.50
C GLY A 33 18.34 0.27 8.36
N THR A 34 18.72 1.30 7.60
CA THR A 34 17.89 2.50 7.44
C THR A 34 16.62 2.17 6.65
N LYS A 35 15.45 2.60 7.16
CA LYS A 35 14.18 2.45 6.44
C LYS A 35 14.09 3.31 5.18
N GLY A 36 14.99 4.29 5.04
CA GLY A 36 15.01 5.24 3.92
C GLY A 36 15.12 4.57 2.55
N GLY A 37 15.93 3.50 2.43
CA GLY A 37 16.07 2.77 1.17
C GLY A 37 14.77 2.10 0.71
N ALA A 38 14.09 1.40 1.62
CA ALA A 38 12.80 0.77 1.32
C ALA A 38 11.70 1.80 1.00
N LEU A 39 11.67 2.94 1.72
CA LEU A 39 10.73 4.02 1.43
C LEU A 39 11.01 4.69 0.09
N ALA A 40 12.28 4.88 -0.27
CA ALA A 40 12.67 5.42 -1.57
C ALA A 40 12.17 4.52 -2.71
N LEU A 41 12.36 3.20 -2.61
CA LEU A 41 11.83 2.24 -3.59
C LEU A 41 10.30 2.31 -3.67
N GLY A 42 9.62 2.39 -2.52
CA GLY A 42 8.16 2.51 -2.46
C GLY A 42 7.65 3.79 -3.14
N TRP A 43 8.30 4.93 -2.92
CA TRP A 43 7.97 6.18 -3.60
C TRP A 43 8.26 6.13 -5.10
N SER A 44 9.38 5.51 -5.51
CA SER A 44 9.66 5.28 -6.93
C SER A 44 8.58 4.42 -7.59
N ALA A 45 8.13 3.34 -6.93
CA ALA A 45 7.01 2.51 -7.40
C ALA A 45 5.72 3.32 -7.54
N ALA A 46 5.39 4.14 -6.54
CA ALA A 46 4.19 4.97 -6.53
C ALA A 46 4.18 6.02 -7.64
N LEU A 47 5.34 6.60 -7.99
CA LEU A 47 5.46 7.54 -9.11
C LEU A 47 5.22 6.85 -10.45
N LEU A 48 5.77 5.66 -10.66
CA LEU A 48 5.54 4.89 -11.88
C LEU A 48 4.07 4.43 -12.00
N HIS A 49 3.47 4.00 -10.88
CA HIS A 49 2.05 3.64 -10.84
C HIS A 49 1.16 4.87 -11.15
N ALA A 50 1.49 6.04 -10.61
CA ALA A 50 0.79 7.28 -10.94
C ALA A 50 0.89 7.64 -12.44
N MET A 51 2.06 7.42 -13.06
CA MET A 51 2.27 7.62 -14.49
C MET A 51 1.40 6.69 -15.35
N ILE A 52 1.14 5.47 -14.89
CA ILE A 52 0.22 4.55 -15.58
C ILE A 52 -1.22 5.02 -15.40
N LEU A 53 -1.61 5.36 -14.17
CA LEU A 53 -2.96 5.81 -13.86
C LEU A 53 -3.33 7.11 -14.59
N SER A 54 -2.37 8.02 -14.81
CA SER A 54 -2.61 9.24 -15.60
C SER A 54 -2.97 8.94 -17.05
N GLN A 55 -2.60 7.77 -17.57
CA GLN A 55 -2.91 7.34 -18.93
C GLN A 55 -4.16 6.44 -18.99
N THR A 56 -4.45 5.68 -17.93
CA THR A 56 -5.56 4.72 -17.92
C THR A 56 -6.84 5.28 -17.31
N VAL A 57 -6.74 6.10 -16.26
CA VAL A 57 -7.89 6.65 -15.51
C VAL A 57 -8.32 8.00 -16.06
N PHE A 58 -7.38 8.90 -16.34
CA PHE A 58 -7.68 10.24 -16.82
C PHE A 58 -7.65 10.26 -18.35
N GLN A 59 -8.81 10.13 -18.98
CA GLN A 59 -8.94 10.12 -20.43
C GLN A 59 -9.63 11.41 -20.94
N PRO A 60 -9.46 11.78 -22.22
CA PRO A 60 -10.15 12.95 -22.80
C PRO A 60 -11.69 12.85 -22.71
N ALA A 61 -12.23 11.64 -22.72
CA ALA A 61 -13.66 11.38 -22.56
C ALA A 61 -14.16 11.59 -21.11
N GLY A 62 -13.25 11.62 -20.12
CA GLY A 62 -13.56 11.73 -18.71
C GLY A 62 -12.83 10.69 -17.85
N LEU A 63 -13.36 10.41 -16.65
CA LEU A 63 -12.77 9.44 -15.73
C LEU A 63 -13.14 8.00 -16.10
N ASN A 64 -12.15 7.25 -16.58
CA ASN A 64 -12.25 5.81 -16.81
C ASN A 64 -12.00 5.02 -15.52
N LEU A 65 -13.06 4.83 -14.74
CA LEU A 65 -13.08 4.07 -13.50
C LEU A 65 -13.77 2.72 -13.67
N GLY A 66 -13.37 1.97 -14.71
CA GLY A 66 -13.62 0.52 -14.75
C GLY A 66 -13.15 -0.16 -13.47
N PHE A 67 -13.73 -1.31 -13.12
CA PHE A 67 -13.51 -1.97 -11.83
C PHE A 67 -12.02 -2.11 -11.47
N PHE A 68 -11.19 -2.62 -12.39
CA PHE A 68 -9.76 -2.78 -12.14
C PHE A 68 -8.99 -1.46 -12.09
N ASN A 69 -9.37 -0.46 -12.89
CA ASN A 69 -8.80 0.89 -12.80
C ASN A 69 -9.14 1.56 -11.46
N ALA A 70 -10.39 1.47 -11.01
CA ALA A 70 -10.81 2.00 -9.72
C ALA A 70 -10.10 1.29 -8.57
N LEU A 71 -9.96 -0.04 -8.65
CA LEU A 71 -9.22 -0.84 -7.66
C LEU A 71 -7.73 -0.50 -7.66
N SER A 72 -7.13 -0.32 -8.83
CA SER A 72 -5.73 0.09 -9.00
C SER A 72 -5.48 1.50 -8.44
N PHE A 73 -6.36 2.45 -8.75
CA PHE A 73 -6.30 3.82 -8.22
C PHE A 73 -6.46 3.85 -6.70
N THR A 74 -7.39 3.06 -6.15
CA THR A 74 -7.55 2.89 -4.70
C THR A 74 -6.30 2.27 -4.06
N GLY A 75 -5.76 1.20 -4.64
CA GLY A 75 -4.54 0.55 -4.15
C GLY A 75 -3.31 1.45 -4.20
N TRP A 76 -3.18 2.28 -5.25
CA TRP A 76 -2.17 3.32 -5.34
C TRP A 76 -2.31 4.34 -4.21
N LEU A 77 -3.53 4.84 -3.98
CA LEU A 77 -3.79 5.86 -2.97
C LEU A 77 -3.54 5.35 -1.55
N ILE A 78 -3.94 4.11 -1.25
CA ILE A 78 -3.57 3.41 -0.01
C ILE A 78 -2.04 3.34 0.14
N GLY A 79 -1.33 2.97 -0.92
CA GLY A 79 0.13 2.88 -0.94
C GLY A 79 0.80 4.24 -0.67
N VAL A 80 0.34 5.31 -1.32
CA VAL A 80 0.84 6.68 -1.10
C VAL A 80 0.58 7.15 0.33
N LEU A 81 -0.64 6.95 0.85
CA LEU A 81 -0.99 7.31 2.23
C LEU A 81 -0.14 6.55 3.25
N LEU A 82 0.08 5.26 3.02
CA LEU A 82 0.98 4.45 3.83
C LEU A 82 2.42 5.00 3.80
N LEU A 83 2.98 5.24 2.62
CA LEU A 83 4.35 5.73 2.47
C LEU A 83 4.54 7.09 3.13
N ALA A 84 3.58 8.00 2.95
CA ALA A 84 3.56 9.30 3.63
C ALA A 84 3.49 9.14 5.15
N ALA A 85 2.60 8.27 5.66
CA ALA A 85 2.49 8.00 7.09
C ALA A 85 3.79 7.38 7.66
N ALA A 86 4.46 6.51 6.90
CA ALA A 86 5.70 5.84 7.28
C ALA A 86 6.92 6.78 7.42
N MET A 87 6.85 7.96 6.79
CA MET A 87 7.87 9.01 6.97
C MET A 87 7.81 9.63 8.37
N VAL A 88 6.62 9.74 8.96
CA VAL A 88 6.41 10.42 10.26
C VAL A 88 6.23 9.41 11.40
N ARG A 89 5.56 8.30 11.15
CA ARG A 89 5.20 7.28 12.15
C ARG A 89 5.77 5.92 11.74
N PRO A 90 6.11 5.04 12.71
CA PRO A 90 6.62 3.71 12.42
C PRO A 90 5.48 2.75 12.05
N VAL A 91 4.80 3.01 10.92
CA VAL A 91 3.70 2.19 10.39
C VAL A 91 4.16 1.25 9.27
N GLU A 92 5.47 1.00 9.14
CA GLU A 92 6.05 0.24 8.03
C GLU A 92 5.58 -1.22 8.00
N ASN A 93 5.14 -1.75 9.14
CA ASN A 93 4.59 -3.11 9.25
C ASN A 93 3.36 -3.31 8.36
N LEU A 94 2.57 -2.25 8.12
CA LEU A 94 1.46 -2.27 7.18
C LEU A 94 1.93 -2.47 5.73
N GLY A 95 3.14 -2.00 5.39
CA GLY A 95 3.69 -2.10 4.04
C GLY A 95 3.99 -3.52 3.59
N ILE A 96 4.16 -4.45 4.53
CA ILE A 96 4.31 -5.89 4.22
C ILE A 96 3.06 -6.43 3.52
N LEU A 97 1.87 -5.91 3.86
CA LEU A 97 0.60 -6.32 3.28
C LEU A 97 0.16 -5.38 2.15
N LEU A 98 0.28 -4.07 2.35
CA LEU A 98 -0.33 -3.09 1.46
C LEU A 98 0.49 -2.81 0.19
N LEU A 99 1.82 -2.90 0.23
CA LEU A 99 2.64 -2.72 -0.99
C LEU A 99 2.48 -3.86 -2.00
N PRO A 100 2.48 -5.16 -1.62
CA PRO A 100 2.14 -6.22 -2.58
C PRO A 100 0.70 -6.14 -3.06
N PHE A 101 -0.22 -5.64 -2.23
CA PHE A 101 -1.59 -5.35 -2.67
C PHE A 101 -1.61 -4.28 -3.77
N SER A 102 -0.91 -3.15 -3.61
CA SER A 102 -0.78 -2.13 -4.67
C SER A 102 -0.16 -2.67 -5.95
N ALA A 103 0.84 -3.55 -5.84
CA ALA A 103 1.43 -4.24 -7.00
C ALA A 103 0.39 -5.12 -7.72
N ALA A 104 -0.37 -5.92 -6.97
CA ALA A 104 -1.39 -6.81 -7.54
C ALA A 104 -2.50 -6.02 -8.24
N THR A 105 -2.98 -4.91 -7.65
CA THR A 105 -4.04 -4.10 -8.27
C THR A 105 -3.55 -3.34 -9.50
N LEU A 106 -2.27 -2.97 -9.56
CA LEU A 106 -1.63 -2.46 -10.78
C LEU A 106 -1.64 -3.51 -11.90
N GLU A 107 -1.12 -4.71 -11.63
CA GLU A 107 -1.06 -5.77 -12.64
C GLU A 107 -2.45 -6.19 -13.12
N LEU A 108 -3.43 -6.27 -12.23
CA LEU A 108 -4.82 -6.55 -12.62
C LEU A 108 -5.39 -5.45 -13.54
N GLY A 109 -5.09 -4.18 -13.28
CA GLY A 109 -5.48 -3.07 -14.15
C GLY A 109 -4.87 -3.14 -15.54
N LEU A 110 -3.64 -3.64 -15.65
CA LEU A 110 -2.93 -3.81 -16.93
C LEU A 110 -3.36 -5.06 -17.69
N LEU A 111 -3.63 -6.16 -16.99
CA LEU A 111 -4.06 -7.44 -17.57
C LEU A 111 -5.52 -7.43 -18.02
N PHE A 112 -6.37 -6.70 -17.31
CA PHE A 112 -7.80 -6.62 -17.57
C PHE A 112 -8.24 -5.17 -17.81
N PRO A 113 -7.83 -4.56 -18.94
CA PRO A 113 -8.25 -3.22 -19.29
C PRO A 113 -9.76 -3.22 -19.57
N ALA A 114 -10.52 -2.67 -18.63
CA ALA A 114 -11.96 -2.47 -18.78
C ALA A 114 -12.24 -0.96 -18.87
N GLU A 115 -12.82 -0.53 -19.97
CA GLU A 115 -13.23 0.86 -20.15
C GLU A 115 -14.64 1.07 -19.61
N ARG A 116 -14.75 1.92 -18.59
CA ARG A 116 -16.04 2.42 -18.11
C ARG A 116 -15.87 3.87 -17.68
N ILE A 117 -16.37 4.76 -18.53
CA ILE A 117 -16.42 6.19 -18.23
C ILE A 117 -17.54 6.41 -17.22
N VAL A 118 -17.19 6.92 -16.04
CA VAL A 118 -18.14 7.13 -14.92
C VAL A 118 -18.50 8.60 -14.76
N ALA A 119 -17.64 9.50 -15.24
CA ALA A 119 -17.92 10.93 -15.32
C ALA A 119 -17.45 11.42 -16.69
N ASP A 120 -18.40 11.92 -17.48
CA ASP A 120 -18.12 12.48 -18.82
C ASP A 120 -17.42 13.84 -18.68
N SER A 121 -16.67 14.21 -19.74
CA SER A 121 -16.04 15.51 -19.84
C SER A 121 -17.06 16.65 -19.70
N GLY A 122 -16.98 17.37 -18.56
CA GLY A 122 -17.90 18.45 -18.21
C GLY A 122 -18.62 18.28 -16.87
N GLN A 123 -18.61 17.08 -16.27
CA GLN A 123 -19.20 16.81 -14.96
C GLN A 123 -18.19 16.93 -13.80
N TRP A 124 -17.43 18.04 -13.77
CA TRP A 124 -16.39 18.27 -12.75
C TRP A 124 -16.84 18.12 -11.28
N PRO A 125 -18.09 18.43 -10.87
CA PRO A 125 -18.52 18.23 -9.48
C PRO A 125 -18.61 16.74 -9.12
N LEU A 126 -19.04 15.90 -10.08
CA LEU A 126 -19.14 14.46 -9.88
C LEU A 126 -17.74 13.83 -9.82
N GLU A 127 -16.83 14.25 -10.69
CA GLU A 127 -15.42 13.81 -10.66
C GLU A 127 -14.79 14.08 -9.28
N LEU A 128 -14.94 15.31 -8.76
CA LEU A 128 -14.43 15.65 -7.43
C LEU A 128 -15.07 14.82 -6.33
N HIS A 129 -16.39 14.60 -6.38
CA HIS A 129 -17.08 13.76 -5.40
C HIS A 129 -16.49 12.34 -5.37
N ILE A 130 -16.26 11.74 -6.54
CA ILE A 130 -15.69 10.41 -6.67
C ILE A 130 -14.25 10.37 -6.15
N LEU A 131 -13.40 11.34 -6.54
CA LEU A 131 -12.01 11.40 -6.08
C LEU A 131 -11.92 11.59 -4.55
N ILE A 132 -12.76 12.46 -3.98
CA ILE A 132 -12.86 12.66 -2.53
C ILE A 132 -13.35 11.38 -1.84
N ALA A 133 -14.34 10.69 -2.40
CA ALA A 133 -14.85 9.43 -1.85
C ALA A 133 -13.77 8.34 -1.86
N ILE A 134 -13.02 8.16 -2.95
CA ILE A 134 -11.92 7.20 -3.03
C ILE A 134 -10.82 7.55 -2.02
N PHE A 135 -10.50 8.84 -1.87
CA PHE A 135 -9.57 9.30 -0.84
C PHE A 135 -10.03 8.94 0.58
N ALA A 136 -11.29 9.23 0.91
CA ALA A 136 -11.87 8.89 2.20
C ALA A 136 -11.87 7.39 2.46
N TYR A 137 -12.26 6.56 1.49
CA TYR A 137 -12.25 5.10 1.62
C TYR A 137 -10.85 4.52 1.73
N SER A 138 -9.86 5.09 1.04
CA SER A 138 -8.46 4.68 1.14
C SER A 138 -7.90 4.98 2.53
N LEU A 139 -8.20 6.17 3.06
CA LEU A 139 -7.82 6.54 4.44
C LEU A 139 -8.51 5.64 5.47
N LEU A 140 -9.81 5.38 5.30
CA LEU A 140 -10.57 4.48 6.16
C LEU A 140 -10.01 3.06 6.12
N THR A 141 -9.66 2.56 4.94
CA THR A 141 -9.05 1.24 4.77
C THR A 141 -7.72 1.17 5.51
N LEU A 142 -6.84 2.16 5.31
CA LEU A 142 -5.56 2.23 6.01
C LEU A 142 -5.75 2.25 7.55
N ALA A 143 -6.70 3.06 8.05
CA ALA A 143 -7.03 3.11 9.47
C ALA A 143 -7.61 1.78 9.98
N ALA A 144 -8.45 1.12 9.20
CA ALA A 144 -9.04 -0.18 9.56
C ALA A 144 -7.97 -1.29 9.60
N VAL A 145 -7.05 -1.32 8.64
CA VAL A 145 -5.92 -2.27 8.68
C VAL A 145 -5.05 -1.98 9.91
N GLN A 146 -4.75 -0.71 10.20
CA GLN A 146 -3.99 -0.33 11.40
C GLN A 146 -4.70 -0.73 12.70
N ALA A 147 -5.99 -0.46 12.82
CA ALA A 147 -6.79 -0.83 13.99
C ALA A 147 -6.86 -2.36 14.17
N THR A 148 -7.01 -3.10 13.07
CA THR A 148 -7.02 -4.57 13.08
C THR A 148 -5.66 -5.12 13.52
N LEU A 149 -4.55 -4.59 13.00
CA LEU A 149 -3.22 -4.98 13.44
C LEU A 149 -3.00 -4.69 14.92
N LEU A 150 -3.40 -3.51 15.39
CA LEU A 150 -3.30 -3.14 16.81
C LEU A 150 -4.13 -4.09 17.69
N ALA A 151 -5.36 -4.40 17.29
CA ALA A 151 -6.22 -5.34 18.01
C ALA A 151 -5.60 -6.74 18.08
N VAL A 152 -4.96 -7.22 16.99
CA VAL A 152 -4.24 -8.49 16.98
C VAL A 152 -3.02 -8.46 17.91
N GLN A 153 -2.24 -7.38 17.88
CA GLN A 153 -1.08 -7.20 18.77
C GLN A 153 -1.51 -7.19 20.24
N GLU A 154 -2.56 -6.45 20.57
CA GLU A 154 -3.06 -6.33 21.94
C GLU A 154 -3.63 -7.66 22.47
N ARG A 155 -4.33 -8.42 21.63
CA ARG A 155 -4.80 -9.78 21.97
C ARG A 155 -3.62 -10.72 22.26
N ARG A 156 -2.55 -10.69 21.45
CA ARG A 156 -1.34 -11.51 21.68
C ARG A 156 -0.65 -11.15 22.99
N LEU A 157 -0.58 -9.86 23.33
CA LEU A 157 -0.02 -9.39 24.61
C LEU A 157 -0.86 -9.85 25.81
N ARG A 158 -2.19 -9.73 25.74
CA ARG A 158 -3.09 -10.14 26.84
C ARG A 158 -3.10 -11.65 27.07
N GLN A 159 -2.93 -12.47 26.03
CA GLN A 159 -2.95 -13.92 26.14
C GLN A 159 -1.65 -14.52 26.71
N ARG A 160 -0.69 -13.70 27.17
CA ARG A 160 0.63 -14.14 27.69
C ARG A 160 1.28 -15.21 26.81
N GLN A 161 1.09 -15.13 25.50
CA GLN A 161 1.90 -15.83 24.51
C GLN A 161 2.90 -14.83 23.93
N PRO A 162 3.95 -14.47 24.69
CA PRO A 162 5.06 -13.75 24.10
C PRO A 162 5.64 -14.69 23.05
N GLY A 163 5.47 -14.33 21.77
CA GLY A 163 6.18 -15.00 20.68
C GLY A 163 7.65 -15.15 21.08
N GLY A 164 8.17 -16.35 20.87
CA GLY A 164 9.41 -16.87 21.44
C GLY A 164 10.51 -15.84 21.72
N PHE A 165 10.68 -15.53 23.01
CA PHE A 165 11.95 -15.13 23.62
C PHE A 165 11.95 -15.26 25.15
N LEU A 166 10.77 -15.42 25.79
CA LEU A 166 10.67 -15.66 27.26
C LEU A 166 10.92 -17.11 27.68
N ARG A 167 11.70 -17.88 26.90
CA ARG A 167 12.17 -19.24 27.29
C ARG A 167 13.53 -19.22 27.98
N GLY A 168 14.04 -18.04 28.32
CA GLY A 168 15.37 -17.84 28.90
C GLY A 168 15.40 -17.29 30.33
N ILE A 169 14.28 -17.23 31.05
CA ILE A 169 14.29 -16.87 32.48
C ILE A 169 14.29 -18.16 33.30
N PRO A 170 15.42 -18.56 33.91
CA PRO A 170 15.41 -19.61 34.91
C PRO A 170 14.62 -19.11 36.13
N PRO A 171 13.77 -19.96 36.74
CA PRO A 171 13.08 -19.63 37.97
C PRO A 171 14.00 -19.95 39.15
N LEU A 172 14.35 -18.99 39.99
CA LEU A 172 14.89 -19.21 41.35
C LEU A 172 14.43 -18.03 42.21
N THR A 173 13.65 -18.20 43.29
CA THR A 173 14.06 -18.66 44.64
C THR A 173 15.36 -18.05 45.12
#